data_AF-A0A3D1XUI8-F1
#
_entry.id   AF-A0A3D1XUI8-F1
#
_cell.length_a   1.000
_cell.length_b   1.000
_cell.length_c   1.000
_cell.angle_alpha   90.00
_cell.angle_beta   90.00
_cell.angle_gamma   90.00
#
_symmetry.space_group_name_H-M   'P 1'
#
loop_
_entity.id
_entity.type
_entity.pdbx_description
1 polymer ?
#
loop_
_entity_poly.entity_id
_entity_poly.type
_entity_poly.pdbx_seq_one_letter_code
_entity_poly.pdbx_strand_id
1 'polypeptide(L)'
;MEFEIGYLLALLVVGMGVLGIILALAINEINRSKFIISLILSIIILALGGYYYHLVGLYQSKAGKTTGPLNQALLRICRPKLARPIPEKEVVLPEPNVPAIDIIVNVEGKNIFLKDQEHLKIKKGKKLKIVDGILPGVEKNLIRVNLVGFIGNPKLEGEDRGCEIDTSLLLKRYAVNKEGTCYKIEMLKGKEVVITAYVDLIE
;
A
#
# COMPACT_ATOMS: atom_id res chain seq x y z
N MET A 1 11.78 -22.38 -1.67
CA MET A 1 10.93 -23.42 -2.29
C MET A 1 9.69 -22.87 -2.98
N GLU A 2 8.65 -22.36 -2.31
CA GLU A 2 7.41 -21.94 -3.02
C GLU A 2 7.64 -20.85 -4.10
N PHE A 3 8.43 -19.82 -3.80
CA PHE A 3 8.69 -18.73 -4.77
C PHE A 3 9.60 -19.13 -5.93
N GLU A 4 10.57 -20.03 -5.70
CA GLU A 4 11.49 -20.50 -6.76
C GLU A 4 10.74 -21.27 -7.84
N ILE A 5 9.79 -22.11 -7.42
CA ILE A 5 8.89 -22.83 -8.34
C ILE A 5 8.06 -21.83 -9.15
N GLY A 6 7.54 -20.77 -8.50
CA GLY A 6 6.83 -19.69 -9.17
C GLY A 6 7.67 -18.97 -10.25
N TYR A 7 8.92 -18.64 -9.95
CA TYR A 7 9.83 -18.03 -10.94
C TYR A 7 10.20 -18.99 -12.07
N LEU A 8 10.44 -20.26 -11.77
CA LEU A 8 10.72 -21.28 -12.79
C LEU A 8 9.55 -21.44 -13.76
N LEU A 9 8.32 -21.51 -13.23
CA LEU A 9 7.10 -21.56 -14.05
C LEU A 9 6.96 -20.30 -14.92
N ALA A 10 7.19 -19.12 -14.32
CA ALA A 10 7.12 -17.87 -15.06
C ALA A 10 8.14 -17.81 -16.22
N LEU A 11 9.39 -18.20 -15.95
CA LEU A 11 10.46 -18.27 -16.96
C LEU A 11 10.15 -19.30 -18.04
N LEU A 12 9.56 -20.44 -17.70
CA LEU A 12 9.14 -21.46 -18.65
C LEU A 12 8.08 -20.91 -19.61
N VAL A 13 7.08 -20.20 -19.10
CA VAL A 13 6.03 -19.56 -19.93
C VAL A 13 6.62 -18.47 -20.82
N VAL A 14 7.51 -17.64 -20.30
CA VAL A 14 8.22 -16.63 -21.12
C VAL A 14 9.04 -17.30 -22.22
N GLY A 15 9.77 -18.38 -21.91
CA GLY A 15 10.53 -19.17 -22.88
C GLY A 15 9.65 -19.73 -24.00
N MET A 16 8.47 -20.26 -23.66
CA MET A 16 7.48 -20.68 -24.66
C MET A 16 7.00 -19.51 -25.54
N GLY A 17 6.78 -18.33 -24.96
CA GLY A 17 6.41 -17.13 -25.71
C GLY A 17 7.49 -16.72 -26.72
N VAL A 18 8.75 -16.72 -26.32
CA VAL A 18 9.89 -16.43 -27.23
C VAL A 18 9.99 -17.46 -28.34
N LEU A 19 9.83 -18.75 -28.02
CA LEU A 19 9.86 -19.83 -29.01
C LEU A 19 8.71 -19.71 -30.01
N GLY A 20 7.53 -19.29 -29.53
CA GLY A 20 6.38 -18.96 -30.38
C GLY A 20 6.66 -17.81 -31.34
N ILE A 21 7.38 -16.76 -30.91
CA ILE A 21 7.78 -15.65 -31.80
C ILE A 21 8.71 -16.15 -32.91
N ILE A 22 9.70 -16.99 -32.58
CA ILE A 22 10.60 -17.58 -33.58
C ILE A 22 9.80 -18.43 -34.58
N LEU A 23 8.86 -19.24 -34.10
CA LEU A 23 8.00 -20.05 -34.95
C LEU A 23 7.10 -19.18 -35.86
N ALA A 24 6.57 -18.07 -35.32
CA ALA A 24 5.78 -17.12 -36.10
C ALA A 24 6.62 -16.53 -37.23
N LEU A 25 7.87 -16.14 -36.96
CA LEU A 25 8.78 -15.64 -38.00
C LEU A 25 9.03 -16.68 -39.11
N ALA A 26 9.17 -17.96 -38.77
CA ALA A 26 9.27 -19.03 -39.76
C ALA A 26 7.97 -19.19 -40.58
N ILE A 27 6.81 -19.09 -39.94
CA ILE A 27 5.50 -19.17 -40.63
C ILE A 27 5.30 -17.99 -41.59
N ASN A 28 5.91 -16.83 -41.33
CA ASN A 28 5.80 -15.66 -42.20
C ASN A 28 6.28 -15.92 -43.64
N GLU A 29 7.27 -16.80 -43.82
CA GLU A 29 7.75 -17.18 -45.16
C GLU A 29 6.75 -18.08 -45.90
N ILE A 30 5.92 -18.83 -45.17
CA ILE A 30 4.98 -19.80 -45.74
C ILE A 30 3.59 -19.17 -45.95
N ASN A 31 3.08 -18.45 -44.94
CA ASN A 31 1.73 -17.89 -44.95
C ASN A 31 1.60 -16.65 -44.06
N ARG A 32 1.48 -15.48 -44.70
CA ARG A 32 1.34 -14.19 -44.01
C ARG A 32 0.09 -14.07 -43.12
N SER A 33 -1.03 -14.68 -43.50
CA SER A 33 -2.26 -14.59 -42.70
C SER A 33 -2.16 -15.38 -41.41
N LYS A 34 -1.53 -16.56 -41.46
CA LYS A 34 -1.29 -17.39 -40.26
C LYS A 34 -0.19 -16.83 -39.36
N PHE A 35 0.77 -16.12 -39.94
CA PHE A 35 1.82 -15.41 -39.20
C PHE A 35 1.24 -14.42 -38.18
N ILE A 36 0.30 -13.56 -38.60
CA ILE A 36 -0.26 -12.53 -37.70
C ILE A 36 -0.93 -13.18 -36.48
N ILE A 37 -1.72 -14.24 -36.71
CA ILE A 37 -2.41 -14.95 -35.63
C ILE A 37 -1.39 -15.58 -34.66
N SER A 38 -0.37 -16.25 -35.20
CA SER A 38 0.69 -16.88 -34.40
C SER A 38 1.53 -15.87 -33.62
N LEU A 39 1.80 -14.71 -34.21
CA LEU A 39 2.54 -13.63 -33.56
C LEU A 39 1.76 -13.02 -32.40
N ILE A 40 0.47 -12.71 -32.61
CA ILE A 40 -0.41 -12.19 -31.55
C ILE A 40 -0.49 -13.17 -30.39
N LEU A 41 -0.69 -14.46 -30.66
CA LEU A 41 -0.76 -15.48 -29.63
C LEU A 41 0.55 -15.56 -28.81
N SER A 42 1.70 -15.47 -29.48
CA SER A 42 3.01 -15.52 -28.81
C SER A 42 3.27 -14.30 -27.94
N ILE A 43 2.87 -13.10 -28.38
CA ILE A 43 2.95 -11.86 -27.60
C ILE A 43 2.06 -11.97 -26.34
N ILE A 44 0.86 -12.52 -26.46
CA ILE A 44 -0.05 -12.73 -25.32
C ILE A 44 0.60 -13.66 -24.29
N ILE A 45 1.16 -14.79 -24.72
CA ILE A 45 1.86 -15.75 -23.83
C ILE A 45 3.05 -15.08 -23.15
N LEU A 46 3.85 -14.31 -23.89
CA LEU A 46 4.99 -13.58 -23.35
C LEU A 46 4.56 -12.56 -22.28
N ALA A 47 3.50 -11.80 -22.56
CA ALA A 47 2.95 -10.81 -21.62
C ALA A 47 2.39 -11.48 -20.35
N LEU A 48 1.69 -12.61 -20.49
CA LEU A 48 1.19 -13.40 -19.36
C LEU A 48 2.34 -13.94 -18.50
N GLY A 49 3.39 -14.49 -19.12
CA GLY A 49 4.57 -14.98 -18.42
C GLY A 49 5.29 -13.87 -17.65
N GLY A 50 5.48 -12.71 -18.28
CA GLY A 50 6.08 -11.53 -17.63
C GLY A 50 5.23 -10.99 -16.48
N TYR A 51 3.90 -10.94 -16.65
CA TYR A 51 2.98 -10.53 -15.60
C TYR A 51 3.00 -11.49 -14.42
N TYR A 52 3.01 -12.80 -14.67
CA TYR A 52 3.12 -13.81 -13.63
C TYR A 52 4.45 -13.71 -12.87
N TYR A 53 5.56 -13.52 -13.59
CA TYR A 53 6.88 -13.28 -12.97
C TYR A 53 6.84 -12.08 -12.01
N HIS A 54 6.24 -10.97 -12.45
CA HIS A 54 6.09 -9.76 -11.63
C HIS A 54 5.23 -10.01 -10.38
N LEU A 55 4.12 -10.75 -10.52
CA LEU A 55 3.26 -11.11 -9.38
C LEU A 55 4.04 -11.92 -8.34
N VAL A 56 4.80 -12.95 -8.75
CA VAL A 56 5.64 -13.73 -7.83
C VAL A 56 6.66 -12.83 -7.12
N GLY A 57 7.23 -11.85 -7.84
CA GLY A 57 8.07 -10.78 -7.29
C GLY A 57 7.43 -9.97 -6.17
N LEU A 58 6.19 -9.53 -6.38
CA LEU A 58 5.44 -8.78 -5.38
C LEU A 58 5.12 -9.64 -4.16
N TYR A 59 4.71 -10.89 -4.35
CA TYR A 59 4.41 -11.80 -3.24
C TYR A 59 5.66 -12.11 -2.41
N GLN A 60 6.81 -12.33 -3.05
CA GLN A 60 8.08 -12.53 -2.34
C GLN A 60 8.48 -11.28 -1.53
N SER A 61 8.29 -10.08 -2.11
CA SER A 61 8.58 -8.82 -1.41
C SER A 61 7.69 -8.60 -0.19
N LYS A 62 6.41 -8.96 -0.26
CA LYS A 62 5.49 -8.88 0.89
C LYS A 62 5.82 -9.90 1.98
N ALA A 63 6.40 -11.03 1.61
CA ALA A 63 6.79 -12.10 2.54
C ALA A 63 8.14 -11.84 3.26
N GLY A 64 8.81 -10.69 3.03
CA GLY A 64 10.04 -10.31 3.72
C GLY A 64 11.26 -11.20 3.41
N LYS A 65 11.19 -12.08 2.41
CA LYS A 65 12.30 -12.99 2.05
C LYS A 65 13.25 -12.29 1.08
N THR A 66 14.55 -12.40 1.35
CA THR A 66 15.62 -11.80 0.53
C THR A 66 15.49 -12.24 -0.94
N THR A 67 15.26 -11.27 -1.82
CA THR A 67 15.22 -11.46 -3.27
C THR A 67 16.64 -11.65 -3.82
N GLY A 68 16.83 -12.62 -4.72
CA GLY A 68 18.09 -12.78 -5.46
C GLY A 68 18.44 -11.55 -6.32
N PRO A 69 19.69 -11.40 -6.77
CA PRO A 69 20.19 -10.19 -7.43
C PRO A 69 19.42 -9.84 -8.71
N LEU A 70 18.93 -10.83 -9.46
CA LEU A 70 18.14 -10.65 -10.67
C LEU A 70 16.74 -10.05 -10.40
N ASN A 71 16.11 -10.50 -9.31
CA ASN A 71 14.81 -9.98 -8.86
C ASN A 71 14.96 -8.55 -8.32
N GLN A 72 16.06 -8.23 -7.63
CA GLN A 72 16.35 -6.86 -7.23
C GLN A 72 16.51 -5.93 -8.44
N ALA A 73 17.15 -6.38 -9.52
CA ALA A 73 17.32 -5.58 -10.73
C ALA A 73 15.98 -5.30 -11.43
N LEU A 74 15.12 -6.31 -11.59
CA LEU A 74 13.79 -6.14 -12.17
C LEU A 74 12.88 -5.26 -11.29
N LEU A 75 12.94 -5.43 -9.97
CA LEU A 75 12.25 -4.55 -9.03
C LEU A 75 12.78 -3.12 -9.08
N ARG A 76 14.07 -2.88 -9.42
CA ARG A 76 14.61 -1.51 -9.60
C ARG A 76 14.15 -0.86 -10.90
N ILE A 77 13.99 -1.63 -11.97
CA ILE A 77 13.51 -1.11 -13.27
C ILE A 77 12.01 -0.78 -13.19
N CYS A 78 11.22 -1.60 -12.51
CA CYS A 78 9.78 -1.40 -12.34
C CYS A 78 9.42 -0.58 -11.10
N ARG A 79 10.34 -0.33 -10.17
CA ARG A 79 10.10 0.60 -9.05
C ARG A 79 10.06 2.03 -9.59
N PRO A 80 9.00 2.81 -9.32
CA PRO A 80 9.13 4.26 -9.37
C PRO A 80 10.27 4.65 -8.42
N LYS A 81 11.14 5.60 -8.82
CA LYS A 81 12.31 6.09 -8.07
C LYS A 81 11.97 6.27 -6.58
N LEU A 82 12.20 5.23 -5.77
CA LEU A 82 12.37 5.37 -4.33
C LEU A 82 13.80 5.84 -4.13
N ALA A 83 13.95 6.98 -3.45
CA ALA A 83 15.22 7.54 -3.05
C ALA A 83 16.12 6.46 -2.43
N ARG A 84 17.39 6.42 -2.86
CA ARG A 84 18.37 5.43 -2.41
C ARG A 84 18.58 5.54 -0.90
N PRO A 85 18.79 4.42 -0.17
CA PRO A 85 19.23 4.48 1.21
C PRO A 85 20.69 4.96 1.26
N ILE A 86 20.97 5.90 2.17
CA ILE A 86 22.30 6.42 2.47
C ILE A 86 23.02 5.38 3.35
N PRO A 87 24.33 5.11 3.15
CA PRO A 87 25.05 4.07 3.87
C PRO A 87 25.11 4.33 5.37
N GLU A 88 24.79 3.26 6.09
CA GLU A 88 24.82 3.08 7.53
C GLU A 88 26.22 3.35 8.09
N LYS A 89 26.33 4.37 8.94
CA LYS A 89 27.55 4.64 9.72
C LYS A 89 27.23 4.26 11.16
N GLU A 90 27.85 3.19 11.64
CA GLU A 90 27.82 2.75 13.04
C GLU A 90 28.21 3.91 13.97
N VAL A 91 27.27 4.32 14.81
CA VAL A 91 27.52 5.18 15.98
C VAL A 91 26.80 4.55 17.16
N VAL A 92 27.57 4.29 18.21
CA VAL A 92 27.22 3.61 19.47
C VAL A 92 26.09 4.34 20.21
N LEU A 93 25.08 3.58 20.64
CA LEU A 93 23.83 4.01 21.31
C LEU A 93 24.05 4.73 22.65
N PRO A 94 23.31 5.83 22.89
CA PRO A 94 22.29 5.90 23.92
C PRO A 94 20.91 5.60 23.30
N GLU A 95 20.01 4.93 24.04
CA GLU A 95 18.70 4.46 23.57
C GLU A 95 17.97 5.43 22.62
N PRO A 96 17.63 5.03 21.37
CA PRO A 96 17.02 5.95 20.43
C PRO A 96 15.55 6.17 20.76
N ASN A 97 15.19 7.42 21.01
CA ASN A 97 13.85 7.95 20.75
C ASN A 97 13.55 7.76 19.26
N VAL A 98 13.04 6.59 18.89
CA VAL A 98 12.44 6.34 17.57
C VAL A 98 11.24 7.29 17.45
N PRO A 99 11.13 8.13 16.41
CA PRO A 99 9.90 8.89 16.20
C PRO A 99 8.77 7.88 16.02
N ALA A 100 7.90 7.78 17.03
CA ALA A 100 6.77 6.87 17.00
C ALA A 100 5.86 7.26 15.83
N ILE A 101 5.36 6.23 15.14
CA ILE A 101 4.39 6.42 14.07
C ILE A 101 3.06 6.70 14.78
N ASP A 102 2.63 7.97 14.74
CA ASP A 102 1.52 8.44 15.56
C ASP A 102 0.53 9.27 14.73
N ILE A 103 -0.76 9.10 14.98
CA ILE A 103 -1.79 10.04 14.55
C ILE A 103 -1.98 11.08 15.66
N ILE A 104 -1.88 12.36 15.32
CA ILE A 104 -2.08 13.45 16.26
C ILE A 104 -3.53 13.92 16.17
N VAL A 105 -4.25 13.79 17.26
CA VAL A 105 -5.63 14.28 17.41
C VAL A 105 -5.70 15.30 18.53
N ASN A 106 -6.39 16.40 18.28
CA ASN A 106 -6.73 17.38 19.29
C ASN A 106 -8.14 17.10 19.82
N VAL A 107 -8.23 16.91 21.14
CA VAL A 107 -9.48 16.79 21.88
C VAL A 107 -9.51 17.91 22.91
N GLU A 108 -10.48 18.81 22.81
CA GLU A 108 -10.65 19.92 23.78
C GLU A 108 -9.36 20.74 24.02
N GLY A 109 -8.55 20.95 22.99
CA GLY A 109 -7.31 21.73 23.08
C GLY A 109 -6.08 20.92 23.50
N LYS A 110 -6.21 19.63 23.82
CA LYS A 110 -5.07 18.74 24.12
C LYS A 110 -4.73 17.87 22.93
N ASN A 111 -3.46 17.85 22.55
CA ASN A 111 -2.95 16.93 21.52
C ASN A 111 -2.67 15.56 22.14
N ILE A 112 -3.27 14.53 21.56
CA ILE A 112 -3.10 13.12 21.91
C ILE A 112 -2.45 12.44 20.70
N PHE A 113 -1.45 11.61 20.97
CA PHE A 113 -0.75 10.81 19.99
C PHE A 113 -1.32 9.41 20.04
N LEU A 114 -1.88 8.93 18.94
CA LEU A 114 -2.46 7.60 18.83
C LEU A 114 -1.56 6.70 17.99
N LYS A 115 -1.15 5.59 18.58
CA LYS A 115 -0.39 4.52 17.92
C LYS A 115 -1.34 3.56 17.20
N ASP A 116 -0.75 2.63 16.46
CA ASP A 116 -1.51 1.56 15.82
C ASP A 116 -2.28 0.72 16.85
N GLN A 117 -3.53 0.44 16.51
CA GLN A 117 -4.54 -0.23 17.34
C GLN A 117 -4.90 0.47 18.66
N GLU A 118 -4.50 1.72 18.87
CA GLU A 118 -4.82 2.44 20.10
C GLU A 118 -6.27 2.94 20.12
N HIS A 119 -6.89 2.94 21.30
CA HIS A 119 -8.27 3.35 21.50
C HIS A 119 -8.36 4.68 22.26
N LEU A 120 -8.89 5.70 21.60
CA LEU A 120 -9.22 6.98 22.21
C LEU A 120 -10.65 6.96 22.74
N LYS A 121 -10.83 7.11 24.05
CA LYS A 121 -12.15 7.26 24.67
C LYS A 121 -12.56 8.73 24.67
N ILE A 122 -13.72 9.04 24.11
CA ILE A 122 -14.26 10.40 24.06
C ILE A 122 -15.76 10.39 24.36
N LYS A 123 -16.24 11.40 25.11
CA LYS A 123 -17.68 11.57 25.32
C LYS A 123 -18.38 11.93 24.01
N LYS A 124 -19.50 11.26 23.73
CA LYS A 124 -20.30 11.55 22.53
C LYS A 124 -20.76 13.01 22.51
N GLY A 125 -20.67 13.64 21.33
CA GLY A 125 -21.00 15.06 21.13
C GLY A 125 -19.85 16.02 21.43
N LYS A 126 -18.67 15.51 21.79
CA LYS A 126 -17.45 16.33 21.85
C LYS A 126 -16.84 16.50 20.47
N LYS A 127 -16.09 17.60 20.32
CA LYS A 127 -15.35 17.92 19.12
C LYS A 127 -13.96 17.29 19.16
N LEU A 128 -13.59 16.68 18.05
CA LEU A 128 -12.27 16.11 17.76
C LEU A 128 -11.70 16.86 16.55
N LYS A 129 -10.39 17.09 16.50
CA LYS A 129 -9.72 17.60 15.29
C LYS A 129 -8.49 16.77 14.99
N ILE A 130 -8.40 16.22 13.79
CA ILE A 130 -7.17 15.54 13.36
C ILE A 130 -6.16 16.62 12.99
N VAL A 131 -5.03 16.66 13.69
CA VAL A 131 -4.00 17.68 13.50
C VAL A 131 -3.02 17.24 12.41
N ASP A 132 -2.48 16.03 12.52
CA ASP A 132 -1.51 15.50 11.55
C ASP A 132 -1.32 13.99 11.73
N GLY A 133 -0.59 13.36 10.80
CA GLY A 133 -0.04 12.01 10.96
C GLY A 133 1.48 12.02 10.82
N ILE A 134 2.19 11.47 11.79
CA ILE A 134 3.64 11.34 11.76
C ILE A 134 3.98 9.96 11.22
N LEU A 135 4.55 9.92 10.01
CA LEU A 135 5.15 8.71 9.45
C LEU A 135 6.62 9.00 9.13
N PRO A 136 7.59 8.43 9.88
CA PRO A 136 9.01 8.66 9.68
C PRO A 136 9.43 8.37 8.23
N GLY A 137 10.15 9.32 7.62
CA GLY A 137 10.66 9.17 6.25
C GLY A 137 9.63 9.31 5.14
N VAL A 138 8.41 9.78 5.44
CA VAL A 138 7.37 10.07 4.42
C VAL A 138 6.96 11.53 4.51
N GLU A 139 6.89 12.21 3.37
CA GLU A 139 6.37 13.58 3.31
C GLU A 139 4.89 13.63 3.69
N LYS A 140 4.50 14.65 4.47
CA LYS A 140 3.13 14.84 4.97
C LYS A 140 2.06 14.87 3.89
N ASN A 141 2.42 15.30 2.68
CA ASN A 141 1.50 15.41 1.54
C ASN A 141 1.16 14.05 0.92
N LEU A 142 1.96 13.01 1.18
CA LEU A 142 1.75 11.64 0.69
C LEU A 142 0.93 10.79 1.66
N ILE A 143 0.67 11.33 2.84
CA ILE A 143 -0.11 10.70 3.91
C ILE A 143 -1.50 11.32 3.87
N ARG A 144 -2.52 10.51 4.08
CA ARG A 144 -3.90 10.95 4.33
C ARG A 144 -4.38 10.39 5.65
N VAL A 145 -5.17 11.16 6.40
CA VAL A 145 -5.78 10.66 7.63
C VAL A 145 -7.28 10.81 7.52
N ASN A 146 -8.01 9.72 7.73
CA ASN A 146 -9.44 9.62 7.53
C ASN A 146 -10.11 9.11 8.81
N LEU A 147 -11.19 9.76 9.25
CA LEU A 147 -12.08 9.19 10.27
C LEU A 147 -13.25 8.50 9.55
N VAL A 148 -13.24 7.17 9.56
CA VAL A 148 -14.26 6.35 8.91
C VAL A 148 -15.62 6.59 9.57
N GLY A 149 -16.58 7.08 8.79
CA GLY A 149 -17.92 7.45 9.27
C GLY A 149 -18.13 8.94 9.46
N PHE A 150 -17.13 9.77 9.20
CA PHE A 150 -17.22 11.22 9.09
C PHE A 150 -17.11 11.65 7.62
N ILE A 151 -17.71 12.80 7.29
CA ILE A 151 -17.55 13.45 5.98
C ILE A 151 -17.22 14.91 6.26
N GLY A 152 -15.94 15.26 6.27
CA GLY A 152 -15.49 16.63 6.51
C GLY A 152 -15.69 17.50 5.26
N ASN A 153 -14.89 17.24 4.23
CA ASN A 153 -14.95 17.97 2.97
C ASN A 153 -15.35 17.03 1.83
N PRO A 154 -16.55 17.16 1.22
CA PRO A 154 -16.99 16.28 0.15
C PRO A 154 -16.14 16.37 -1.12
N LYS A 155 -15.26 17.38 -1.25
CA LYS A 155 -14.31 17.54 -2.36
C LYS A 155 -13.00 16.78 -2.15
N LEU A 156 -12.68 16.35 -0.93
CA LEU A 156 -11.45 15.65 -0.58
C LEU A 156 -11.81 14.27 -0.03
N GLU A 157 -11.71 13.25 -0.87
CA GLU A 157 -12.03 11.88 -0.46
C GLU A 157 -11.01 11.36 0.57
N GLY A 158 -11.48 11.18 1.81
CA GLY A 158 -10.74 10.52 2.88
C GLY A 158 -9.54 11.29 3.43
N GLU A 159 -9.62 12.63 3.44
CA GLU A 159 -8.64 13.50 4.10
C GLU A 159 -9.36 14.45 5.06
N ASP A 160 -9.31 14.10 6.34
CA ASP A 160 -10.00 14.81 7.42
C ASP A 160 -9.06 15.65 8.30
N ARG A 161 -7.76 15.73 7.96
CA ARG A 161 -6.82 16.63 8.65
C ARG A 161 -7.32 18.07 8.59
N GLY A 162 -7.22 18.75 9.72
CA GLY A 162 -7.64 20.13 9.88
C GLY A 162 -9.15 20.34 10.04
N CYS A 163 -9.99 19.30 9.86
CA CYS A 163 -11.44 19.39 10.04
C CYS A 163 -11.84 19.29 11.52
N GLU A 164 -12.82 20.10 11.94
CA GLU A 164 -13.51 19.89 13.22
C GLU A 164 -14.58 18.81 13.04
N ILE A 165 -14.42 17.73 13.78
CA ILE A 165 -15.28 16.55 13.76
C ILE A 165 -16.17 16.61 15.00
N ASP A 166 -17.47 16.75 14.78
CA ASP A 166 -18.46 16.53 15.83
C ASP A 166 -18.78 15.03 15.91
N THR A 167 -18.43 14.41 17.04
CA THR A 167 -18.64 12.97 17.26
C THR A 167 -20.12 12.56 17.29
N SER A 168 -21.06 13.50 17.44
CA SER A 168 -22.49 13.22 17.35
C SER A 168 -22.98 12.98 15.91
N LEU A 169 -22.23 13.48 14.91
CA LEU A 169 -22.58 13.39 13.49
C LEU A 169 -22.00 12.15 12.79
N LEU A 170 -21.32 11.27 13.54
CA LEU A 170 -20.74 10.06 12.98
C LEU A 170 -21.83 9.08 12.51
N LEU A 171 -21.64 8.58 11.30
CA LEU A 171 -22.60 7.71 10.63
C LEU A 171 -22.51 6.29 11.18
N LYS A 172 -23.53 5.88 11.95
CA LYS A 172 -23.61 4.57 12.64
C LYS A 172 -23.28 3.35 11.76
N ARG A 173 -23.63 3.37 10.47
CA ARG A 173 -23.36 2.26 9.52
C ARG A 173 -21.87 1.96 9.30
N TYR A 174 -21.00 2.91 9.63
CA TYR A 174 -19.55 2.78 9.51
C TYR A 174 -18.86 2.50 10.85
N ALA A 175 -19.63 2.35 11.93
CA ALA A 175 -19.08 1.91 13.19
C ALA A 175 -18.56 0.47 13.06
N VAL A 176 -17.48 0.18 13.78
CA VAL A 176 -16.87 -1.16 13.86
C VAL A 176 -17.79 -2.13 14.57
N ASN A 177 -18.56 -1.62 15.54
CA ASN A 177 -19.46 -2.39 16.36
C ASN A 177 -20.93 -2.10 16.03
N LYS A 178 -21.82 -3.03 16.41
CA LYS A 178 -23.27 -2.92 16.10
C LYS A 178 -23.95 -1.81 16.89
N GLU A 179 -23.39 -1.44 18.04
CA GLU A 179 -23.91 -0.43 18.95
C GLU A 179 -23.73 0.98 18.37
N GLY A 180 -22.75 1.19 17.49
CA GLY A 180 -22.48 2.50 16.88
C GLY A 180 -21.58 3.39 17.73
N THR A 181 -20.72 2.79 18.55
CA THR A 181 -19.89 3.51 19.53
C THR A 181 -18.39 3.43 19.24
N CYS A 182 -17.92 2.59 18.33
CA CYS A 182 -16.51 2.50 17.96
C CYS A 182 -16.30 2.85 16.48
N TYR A 183 -15.38 3.79 16.20
CA TYR A 183 -15.06 4.25 14.84
C TYR A 183 -13.56 4.18 14.58
N LYS A 184 -13.14 4.06 13.33
CA LYS A 184 -11.71 3.93 12.96
C LYS A 184 -11.15 5.26 12.46
N ILE A 185 -9.95 5.59 12.90
CA ILE A 185 -9.09 6.57 12.25
C ILE A 185 -8.01 5.81 11.49
N GLU A 186 -7.96 6.01 10.18
CA GLU A 186 -7.00 5.35 9.31
C GLU A 186 -6.00 6.37 8.78
N MET A 187 -4.71 6.07 8.93
CA MET A 187 -3.63 6.80 8.24
C MET A 187 -3.22 6.00 7.00
N LEU A 188 -3.40 6.59 5.83
CA LEU A 188 -3.10 5.99 4.55
C LEU A 188 -1.85 6.59 3.92
N LYS A 189 -1.01 5.74 3.34
CA LYS A 189 0.05 6.13 2.40
C LYS A 189 -0.36 5.69 1.00
N GLY A 190 -0.86 6.64 0.20
CA GLY A 190 -1.47 6.31 -1.09
C GLY A 190 -2.75 5.48 -0.90
N LYS A 191 -2.69 4.17 -1.18
CA LYS A 191 -3.82 3.21 -1.03
C LYS A 191 -3.63 2.22 0.13
N GLU A 192 -2.48 2.26 0.78
CA GLU A 192 -2.15 1.34 1.88
C GLU A 192 -2.49 2.00 3.21
N VAL A 193 -3.22 1.28 4.08
CA VAL A 193 -3.45 1.69 5.47
C VAL A 193 -2.22 1.32 6.28
N VAL A 194 -1.58 2.33 6.88
CA VAL A 194 -0.33 2.18 7.64
C VAL A 194 -0.59 2.17 9.15
N ILE A 195 -1.60 2.91 9.62
CA ILE A 195 -2.08 2.89 11.01
C ILE A 195 -3.60 2.82 11.00
N THR A 196 -4.13 2.01 11.91
CA THR A 196 -5.54 2.04 12.31
C THR A 196 -5.64 2.31 13.81
N ALA A 197 -6.17 3.46 14.19
CA ALA A 197 -6.55 3.78 15.56
C ALA A 197 -8.08 3.78 15.70
N TYR A 198 -8.57 3.76 16.94
CA TYR A 198 -10.00 3.68 17.23
C TYR A 198 -10.47 4.85 18.10
N VAL A 199 -11.71 5.26 17.90
CA VAL A 199 -12.42 6.25 18.71
C VAL A 199 -13.63 5.56 19.33
N ASP A 200 -13.58 5.39 20.64
CA ASP A 200 -14.65 4.82 21.45
C ASP A 200 -15.47 5.95 22.07
N LEU A 201 -16.73 6.05 21.63
CA LEU A 201 -17.73 6.95 22.17
C LEU A 201 -18.29 6.38 23.47
N ILE A 202 -18.04 7.09 24.56
CA ILE A 202 -18.68 6.84 25.86
C ILE A 202 -19.82 7.83 26.08
N GLU A 203 -20.81 7.42 26.86
CA GLU A 203 -21.92 8.30 27.29
C GLU A 203 -21.46 9.42 28.23
#